data_AF-A0A8B8QWD3-F1
#
_entry.id   AF-A0A8B8QWD3-F1
#
_cell.length_a   1.000
_cell.length_b   1.000
_cell.length_c   1.000
_cell.angle_alpha   90.00
_cell.angle_beta   90.00
_cell.angle_gamma   90.00
#
_symmetry.space_group_name_H-M   'P 1'
#
loop_
_entity.id
_entity.type
_entity.pdbx_description
1 polymer ?
#
loop_
_entity_poly.entity_id
_entity_poly.type
_entity_poly.pdbx_seq_one_letter_code
_entity_poly.pdbx_strand_id
1 'polypeptide(L)'
;MPFGVAQAHHLNSCPRMFVKMKPDGSSGSCAALRRSVRCSRTESTPPVTEARLQHSEGGVAGMAKLRGLEQKVELLGIDCEDLSRPGFYSNLFCPKCRGGQKVERSLSFHIVQSVEFAMWRCFRMECGWAGQAFADGCKSCDGDYAAIKVSSTVQMTEDSLRLEPLSNKIIGYFAERKILEETLHRNGVKQLSGKQCVISFPYKRKGQLVGCKYRTLDKKFWQEKGTEKALYGLDDISEADEIVIVEGEIDKLSLEEAGFLNCASVPSGAPVKVSNKELPSPDKDTAFQYLWSCKDYLDKASRIILATDGDAPGQALAEELARRLGKQRCWKVNWPKKDDSGSFNDANEVLKHLGPTALREVIEHAEAMSPTYSEPSNA
;
A
#
# COMPACT_ATOMS: atom_id res chain seq x y z
N MET A 1 -62.98 -3.97 13.84
CA MET A 1 -63.03 -4.11 15.31
C MET A 1 -63.08 -5.59 15.66
N PRO A 2 -62.58 -6.08 16.81
CA PRO A 2 -61.71 -5.46 17.84
C PRO A 2 -60.36 -6.23 17.99
N PHE A 3 -59.23 -5.60 18.38
CA PHE A 3 -58.71 -5.19 19.70
C PHE A 3 -58.08 -6.29 20.60
N GLY A 4 -56.90 -5.93 21.16
CA GLY A 4 -56.22 -6.51 22.33
C GLY A 4 -54.73 -6.75 22.04
N VAL A 5 -53.75 -5.89 22.34
CA VAL A 5 -53.34 -5.13 23.55
C VAL A 5 -53.07 -5.98 24.78
N ALA A 6 -51.80 -5.99 25.21
CA ALA A 6 -51.23 -6.07 26.57
C ALA A 6 -49.97 -6.97 26.57
N GLN A 7 -48.88 -6.74 27.31
CA GLN A 7 -48.36 -5.62 28.09
C GLN A 7 -46.90 -5.97 28.47
N ALA A 8 -46.15 -4.96 28.86
CA ALA A 8 -44.76 -5.01 29.29
C ALA A 8 -44.58 -5.72 30.65
N HIS A 9 -43.43 -6.38 30.83
CA HIS A 9 -42.85 -6.65 32.16
C HIS A 9 -41.49 -5.97 32.29
N HIS A 10 -41.45 -5.01 33.21
CA HIS A 10 -40.29 -4.33 33.79
C HIS A 10 -39.58 -5.23 34.80
N LEU A 11 -38.25 -5.32 34.73
CA LEU A 11 -37.29 -5.48 35.85
C LEU A 11 -35.96 -4.86 35.35
N ASN A 12 -35.62 -3.59 35.66
CA ASN A 12 -34.86 -3.14 36.83
C ASN A 12 -33.83 -4.18 37.34
N SER A 13 -32.55 -3.91 37.63
CA SER A 13 -31.67 -2.74 37.61
C SER A 13 -30.36 -3.20 38.26
N CYS A 14 -29.18 -2.91 37.69
CA CYS A 14 -27.89 -2.97 38.41
C CYS A 14 -26.83 -2.09 37.71
N PRO A 15 -25.84 -1.56 38.44
CA PRO A 15 -25.58 -0.12 38.42
C PRO A 15 -24.35 0.26 37.59
N ARG A 16 -24.47 1.42 36.92
CA ARG A 16 -23.35 2.17 36.35
C ARG A 16 -22.53 2.78 37.48
N MET A 17 -21.26 2.38 37.59
CA MET A 17 -20.24 3.12 38.32
C MET A 17 -19.88 4.38 37.52
N PHE A 18 -20.43 5.51 37.95
CA PHE A 18 -19.95 6.85 37.59
C PHE A 18 -18.73 7.17 38.47
N VAL A 19 -17.57 7.35 37.84
CA VAL A 19 -16.48 8.12 38.47
C VAL A 19 -16.50 9.51 37.85
N LYS A 20 -16.74 10.48 38.73
CA LYS A 20 -16.90 11.91 38.49
C LYS A 20 -15.50 12.52 38.60
N MET A 21 -14.98 13.12 37.54
CA MET A 21 -13.86 14.05 37.63
C MET A 21 -14.34 15.41 37.14
N LYS A 22 -14.39 16.37 38.07
CA LYS A 22 -14.51 17.80 37.79
C LYS A 22 -13.15 18.46 37.99
N PRO A 23 -12.93 19.64 37.38
CA PRO A 23 -11.63 20.24 37.16
C PRO A 23 -11.21 21.14 38.32
N ASP A 24 -9.91 21.23 38.58
CA ASP A 24 -9.32 22.35 39.31
C ASP A 24 -8.12 22.87 38.53
N GLY A 25 -8.10 24.20 38.36
CA GLY A 25 -7.05 24.95 37.69
C GLY A 25 -6.12 25.65 38.67
N SER A 26 -4.98 26.09 38.12
CA SER A 26 -3.97 27.01 38.68
C SER A 26 -3.14 26.43 39.84
N SER A 27 -1.85 26.68 40.01
CA SER A 27 -0.85 27.52 39.35
C SER A 27 0.52 27.01 39.85
N GLY A 28 1.59 27.10 39.06
CA GLY A 28 2.91 26.68 39.54
C GLY A 28 3.96 26.57 38.45
N SER A 29 4.59 27.70 38.13
CA SER A 29 5.83 27.83 37.37
C SER A 29 6.92 26.88 37.86
N CYS A 30 7.62 26.20 36.94
CA CYS A 30 8.99 25.76 37.19
C CYS A 30 9.82 25.77 35.90
N ALA A 31 10.79 26.67 35.91
CA ALA A 31 11.77 26.91 34.87
C ALA A 31 12.70 25.69 34.66
N ALA A 32 13.03 25.46 33.39
CA ALA A 32 13.97 24.45 32.94
C ALA A 32 15.40 24.75 33.44
N LEU A 33 15.92 23.91 34.35
CA LEU A 33 17.35 23.81 34.60
C LEU A 33 17.97 22.76 33.66
N ARG A 34 18.72 23.26 32.68
CA ARG A 34 19.72 22.47 31.95
C ARG A 34 20.81 22.04 32.93
N ARG A 35 20.98 20.74 33.14
CA ARG A 35 22.21 20.17 33.71
C ARG A 35 22.93 19.35 32.65
N SER A 36 24.07 19.88 32.23
CA SER A 36 25.09 19.15 31.48
C SER A 36 25.63 18.03 32.35
N VAL A 37 25.59 16.79 31.85
CA VAL A 37 26.41 15.71 32.40
C VAL A 37 27.57 15.51 31.44
N ARG A 38 28.75 16.00 31.86
CA ARG A 38 30.05 15.62 31.29
C ARG A 38 30.22 14.12 31.49
N CYS A 39 30.41 13.37 30.40
CA CYS A 39 30.88 12.00 30.49
C CYS A 39 32.42 12.03 30.49
N SER A 40 33.00 11.77 31.66
CA SER A 40 34.43 11.66 31.89
C SER A 40 34.97 10.42 31.18
N ARG A 41 35.96 10.60 30.30
CA ARG A 41 36.75 9.50 29.75
C ARG A 41 37.46 8.78 30.90
N THR A 42 37.15 7.50 31.08
CA THR A 42 38.01 6.56 31.80
C THR A 42 38.43 5.49 30.80
N GLU A 43 39.72 5.49 30.48
CA GLU A 43 40.36 4.41 29.72
C GLU A 43 40.30 3.15 30.58
N SER A 44 39.49 2.18 30.16
CA SER A 44 39.52 0.82 30.69
C SER A 44 39.86 -0.11 29.54
N THR A 45 41.10 -0.59 29.57
CA THR A 45 41.62 -1.65 28.72
C THR A 45 40.83 -2.94 29.02
N PRO A 46 40.18 -3.59 28.03
CA PRO A 46 39.56 -4.88 28.27
C PRO A 46 40.63 -5.97 28.43
N PRO A 47 40.39 -6.99 29.27
CA PRO A 47 41.36 -8.05 29.52
C PRO A 47 41.57 -8.90 28.26
N VAL A 48 42.83 -9.02 27.86
CA VAL A 48 43.28 -9.98 26.85
C VAL A 48 43.07 -11.37 27.43
N THR A 49 42.00 -12.04 27.01
CA THR A 49 41.86 -13.48 27.19
C THR A 49 42.45 -14.12 25.94
N GLU A 50 43.67 -14.67 26.06
CA GLU A 50 44.21 -15.59 25.06
C GLU A 50 43.32 -16.84 25.03
N ALA A 51 42.27 -16.78 24.20
CA ALA A 51 41.54 -17.96 23.79
C ALA A 51 42.46 -18.76 22.86
N ARG A 52 43.16 -19.72 23.46
CA ARG A 52 43.90 -20.79 22.80
C ARG A 52 43.04 -21.39 21.69
N LEU A 53 43.31 -21.00 20.45
CA LEU A 53 42.70 -21.58 19.25
C LEU A 53 43.11 -23.04 19.18
N GLN A 54 42.18 -23.91 19.57
CA GLN A 54 42.20 -25.31 19.16
C GLN A 54 42.00 -25.30 17.64
N HIS A 55 43.08 -25.54 16.90
CA HIS A 55 43.01 -25.88 15.49
C HIS A 55 42.28 -27.21 15.38
N SER A 56 41.00 -27.16 15.02
CA SER A 56 40.23 -28.34 14.60
C SER A 56 40.15 -28.39 13.08
N GLU A 57 40.13 -29.61 12.57
CA GLU A 57 40.50 -30.03 11.21
C GLU A 57 39.44 -29.68 10.12
N GLY A 58 39.06 -28.41 9.98
CA GLY A 58 38.04 -27.94 9.02
C GLY A 58 38.52 -27.02 7.89
N GLY A 59 39.83 -26.71 7.83
CA GLY A 59 40.36 -25.53 7.13
C GLY A 59 40.14 -25.47 5.61
N VAL A 60 40.10 -26.60 4.91
CA VAL A 60 40.00 -26.61 3.44
C VAL A 60 38.54 -26.50 2.98
N ALA A 61 37.63 -27.22 3.63
CA ALA A 61 36.21 -27.19 3.30
C ALA A 61 35.56 -25.85 3.65
N GLY A 62 35.91 -25.26 4.80
CA GLY A 62 35.43 -23.94 5.21
C GLY A 62 35.86 -22.82 4.26
N MET A 63 37.11 -22.84 3.79
CA MET A 63 37.60 -21.85 2.81
C MET A 63 36.97 -22.03 1.43
N ALA A 64 36.66 -23.26 1.00
CA ALA A 64 35.95 -23.48 -0.26
C ALA A 64 34.50 -22.96 -0.19
N LYS A 65 33.80 -23.20 0.92
CA LYS A 65 32.46 -22.63 1.18
C LYS A 65 32.48 -21.11 1.20
N LEU A 66 33.49 -20.51 1.83
CA LEU A 66 33.64 -19.05 1.90
C LEU A 66 33.79 -18.45 0.50
N ARG A 67 34.73 -18.97 -0.30
CA ARG A 67 34.94 -18.50 -1.68
C ARG A 67 33.70 -18.67 -2.56
N GLY A 68 32.99 -19.79 -2.44
CA GLY A 68 31.74 -20.00 -3.18
C GLY A 68 30.64 -19.03 -2.77
N LEU A 69 30.58 -18.67 -1.48
CA LEU A 69 29.62 -17.70 -0.97
C LEU A 69 29.98 -16.27 -1.41
N GLU A 70 31.27 -15.89 -1.36
CA GLU A 70 31.80 -14.62 -1.85
C GLU A 70 31.49 -14.41 -3.33
N GLN A 71 31.78 -15.40 -4.18
CA GLN A 71 31.43 -15.35 -5.61
C GLN A 71 29.92 -15.15 -5.83
N LYS A 72 29.07 -15.85 -5.05
CA LYS A 72 27.61 -15.70 -5.16
C LYS A 72 27.12 -14.30 -4.78
N VAL A 73 27.75 -13.64 -3.81
CA VAL A 73 27.34 -12.28 -3.39
C VAL A 73 27.95 -11.19 -4.27
N GLU A 74 29.14 -11.41 -4.82
CA GLU A 74 29.75 -10.53 -5.84
C GLU A 74 28.90 -10.45 -7.11
N LEU A 75 28.29 -11.56 -7.54
CA LEU A 75 27.31 -11.57 -8.63
C LEU A 75 26.11 -10.66 -8.37
N LEU A 76 25.86 -10.27 -7.11
CA LEU A 76 24.79 -9.36 -6.71
C LEU A 76 25.24 -7.90 -6.65
N GLY A 77 26.50 -7.65 -7.00
CA GLY A 77 27.17 -6.35 -6.85
C GLY A 77 27.53 -6.00 -5.41
N ILE A 78 27.55 -6.98 -4.50
CA ILE A 78 28.07 -6.76 -3.14
C ILE A 78 29.58 -6.97 -3.19
N ASP A 79 30.32 -5.89 -3.08
CA ASP A 79 31.77 -5.92 -3.03
C ASP A 79 32.26 -6.41 -1.66
N CYS A 80 32.97 -7.54 -1.66
CA CYS A 80 33.43 -8.23 -0.48
C CYS A 80 34.91 -8.00 -0.16
N GLU A 81 35.66 -7.27 -1.00
CA GLU A 81 37.12 -7.43 -1.13
C GLU A 81 37.96 -7.19 0.14
N ASP A 82 37.46 -6.59 1.23
CA ASP A 82 38.27 -6.42 2.45
C ASP A 82 37.52 -6.34 3.81
N LEU A 83 36.18 -6.48 3.84
CA LEU A 83 35.38 -6.22 5.05
C LEU A 83 34.54 -7.40 5.53
N SER A 84 34.44 -8.48 4.77
CA SER A 84 33.45 -9.55 4.99
C SER A 84 33.99 -10.68 5.85
N ARG A 85 34.40 -10.38 7.09
CA ARG A 85 34.88 -11.42 8.02
C ARG A 85 33.68 -12.24 8.54
N PRO A 86 33.69 -13.59 8.41
CA PRO A 86 32.65 -14.42 9.01
C PRO A 86 32.46 -14.11 10.50
N GLY A 87 31.21 -13.96 10.94
CA GLY A 87 30.85 -13.59 12.30
C GLY A 87 30.72 -12.08 12.56
N PHE A 88 31.05 -11.22 11.59
CA PHE A 88 30.98 -9.76 11.75
C PHE A 88 29.97 -9.14 10.79
N TYR A 89 29.38 -8.01 11.18
CA TYR A 89 28.54 -7.19 10.32
C TYR A 89 29.37 -6.11 9.65
N SER A 90 29.12 -5.90 8.37
CA SER A 90 29.81 -4.90 7.54
C SER A 90 28.79 -3.94 6.96
N ASN A 91 29.10 -2.65 6.97
CA ASN A 91 28.27 -1.61 6.37
C ASN A 91 28.88 -1.21 5.02
N LEU A 92 28.17 -1.55 3.94
CA LEU A 92 28.61 -1.41 2.56
C LEU A 92 27.70 -0.44 1.78
N PHE A 93 28.15 -0.05 0.59
CA PHE A 93 27.27 0.60 -0.37
C PHE A 93 26.26 -0.39 -0.92
N CYS A 94 24.98 -0.04 -0.89
CA CYS A 94 23.95 -0.89 -1.48
C CYS A 94 24.07 -0.84 -3.01
N PRO A 95 24.24 -1.97 -3.72
CA PRO A 95 24.34 -1.96 -5.18
C PRO A 95 23.05 -1.52 -5.88
N LYS A 96 21.89 -1.66 -5.22
CA LYS A 96 20.59 -1.26 -5.78
C LYS A 96 20.36 0.25 -5.76
N CYS A 97 20.65 0.91 -4.64
CA CYS A 97 20.38 2.35 -4.49
C CYS A 97 21.65 3.21 -4.42
N ARG A 98 22.84 2.61 -4.43
CA ARG A 98 24.16 3.25 -4.43
C ARG A 98 24.38 4.31 -3.36
N GLY A 99 23.80 4.15 -2.19
CA GLY A 99 23.89 5.20 -1.18
C GLY A 99 23.03 6.44 -1.48
N GLY A 100 22.21 6.42 -2.54
CA GLY A 100 21.13 7.36 -2.90
C GLY A 100 21.61 8.81 -2.87
N GLN A 101 20.74 9.78 -2.57
CA GLN A 101 21.13 11.20 -2.61
C GLN A 101 22.29 11.55 -1.65
N LYS A 102 22.38 10.85 -0.52
CA LYS A 102 23.42 11.08 0.51
C LYS A 102 24.71 10.29 0.31
N VAL A 103 24.76 9.43 -0.71
CA VAL A 103 25.84 8.47 -0.99
C VAL A 103 26.36 7.81 0.29
N GLU A 104 25.46 7.16 1.05
CA GLU A 104 25.76 6.53 2.33
C GLU A 104 25.89 4.99 2.25
N ARG A 105 26.73 4.42 3.12
CA ARG A 105 26.85 2.97 3.31
C ARG A 105 25.64 2.42 4.08
N SER A 106 24.58 2.13 3.32
CA SER A 106 23.26 1.76 3.84
C SER A 106 22.99 0.25 3.88
N LEU A 107 23.87 -0.57 3.29
CA LEU A 107 23.72 -2.03 3.26
C LEU A 107 24.43 -2.65 4.45
N SER A 108 23.68 -3.29 5.35
CA SER A 108 24.25 -4.18 6.35
C SER A 108 24.38 -5.57 5.74
N PHE A 109 25.59 -6.12 5.79
CA PHE A 109 25.95 -7.42 5.24
C PHE A 109 26.63 -8.27 6.31
N HIS A 110 26.35 -9.57 6.33
CA HIS A 110 26.89 -10.50 7.32
C HIS A 110 27.03 -11.91 6.75
N ILE A 111 28.22 -12.50 6.91
CA ILE A 111 28.46 -13.93 6.70
C ILE A 111 28.46 -14.59 8.08
N VAL A 112 27.64 -15.63 8.28
CA VAL A 112 27.61 -16.31 9.59
C VAL A 112 28.93 -17.00 9.88
N GLN A 113 29.27 -17.15 11.16
CA GLN A 113 30.55 -17.74 11.59
C GLN A 113 30.78 -19.16 11.05
N SER A 114 29.71 -19.93 10.85
CA SER A 114 29.76 -21.28 10.26
C SER A 114 29.99 -21.27 8.74
N VAL A 115 29.93 -20.11 8.09
CA VAL A 115 30.05 -19.93 6.63
C VAL A 115 28.98 -20.69 5.83
N GLU A 116 27.87 -21.08 6.48
CA GLU A 116 26.78 -21.78 5.78
C GLU A 116 25.94 -20.82 4.93
N PHE A 117 25.87 -19.54 5.28
CA PHE A 117 25.14 -18.53 4.52
C PHE A 117 25.57 -17.09 4.79
N ALA A 118 25.25 -16.21 3.85
CA ALA A 118 25.35 -14.75 3.99
C ALA A 118 23.94 -14.16 4.03
N MET A 119 23.80 -13.00 4.68
CA MET A 119 22.57 -12.22 4.69
C MET A 119 22.86 -10.74 4.51
N TRP A 120 21.90 -10.00 3.96
CA TRP A 120 22.00 -8.55 3.83
C TRP A 120 20.66 -7.84 3.96
N ARG A 121 20.72 -6.57 4.34
CA ARG A 121 19.59 -5.64 4.34
C ARG A 121 20.06 -4.21 4.16
N CYS A 122 19.46 -3.51 3.20
CA CYS A 122 19.59 -2.07 3.03
C CYS A 122 18.63 -1.36 3.99
N PHE A 123 19.16 -0.58 4.91
CA PHE A 123 18.38 0.12 5.94
C PHE A 123 17.70 1.39 5.46
N ARG A 124 17.89 1.76 4.19
CA ARG A 124 17.14 2.86 3.62
C ARG A 124 15.72 2.47 3.30
N MET A 125 14.79 3.25 3.84
CA MET A 125 13.35 2.99 3.73
C MET A 125 12.87 2.91 2.28
N GLU A 126 13.41 3.73 1.39
CA GLU A 126 13.06 3.74 -0.04
C GLU A 126 13.64 2.55 -0.81
N CYS A 127 14.67 1.88 -0.29
CA CYS A 127 15.32 0.76 -0.96
C CYS A 127 14.91 -0.59 -0.37
N GLY A 128 15.08 -0.79 0.94
CA GLY A 128 14.70 -2.01 1.65
C GLY A 128 15.34 -3.33 1.18
N TRP A 129 16.23 -3.29 0.18
CA TRP A 129 16.77 -4.49 -0.48
C TRP A 129 17.44 -5.42 0.52
N ALA A 130 16.99 -6.67 0.58
CA ALA A 130 17.48 -7.67 1.52
C ALA A 130 17.56 -9.04 0.84
N GLY A 131 18.28 -9.98 1.44
CA GLY A 131 18.38 -11.34 0.90
C GLY A 131 19.34 -12.22 1.69
N GLN A 132 19.45 -13.47 1.25
CA GLN A 132 20.35 -14.47 1.81
C GLN A 132 20.96 -15.31 0.68
N ALA A 133 22.20 -15.76 0.85
CA ALA A 133 22.88 -16.68 -0.05
C ALA A 133 23.42 -17.86 0.77
N PHE A 134 23.29 -19.09 0.28
CA PHE A 134 23.76 -20.29 0.98
C PHE A 134 25.01 -20.87 0.32
N ALA A 135 25.90 -21.43 1.14
CA ALA A 135 27.04 -22.21 0.68
C ALA A 135 26.57 -23.54 0.08
N ASP A 136 27.33 -24.08 -0.87
CA ASP A 136 27.00 -25.34 -1.52
C ASP A 136 27.06 -26.52 -0.53
N GLY A 137 26.04 -27.38 -0.57
CA GLY A 137 25.92 -28.57 0.30
C GLY A 137 25.12 -28.40 1.60
N CYS A 138 24.51 -27.24 1.85
CA CYS A 138 23.62 -27.04 3.01
C CYS A 138 22.22 -27.62 2.73
N LYS A 139 21.81 -28.67 3.46
CA LYS A 139 20.49 -29.33 3.30
C LYS A 139 19.38 -28.53 3.98
N SER A 140 18.44 -28.02 3.18
CA SER A 140 17.02 -27.96 3.56
C SER A 140 16.20 -28.56 2.41
N CYS A 141 15.12 -29.25 2.75
CA CYS A 141 14.30 -30.12 1.91
C CYS A 141 13.85 -29.52 0.56
N ASP A 142 13.80 -30.43 -0.41
CA ASP A 142 13.18 -30.42 -1.74
C ASP A 142 13.88 -29.68 -2.90
N GLY A 143 14.83 -30.40 -3.51
CA GLY A 143 14.75 -30.79 -4.93
C GLY A 143 15.11 -29.78 -6.02
N ASP A 144 16.40 -29.78 -6.39
CA ASP A 144 16.96 -29.51 -7.72
C ASP A 144 16.66 -28.18 -8.42
N TYR A 145 17.31 -27.11 -7.96
CA TYR A 145 18.35 -26.35 -8.68
C TYR A 145 18.92 -25.33 -7.66
N ALA A 146 20.23 -25.13 -7.67
CA ALA A 146 20.95 -24.21 -6.78
C ALA A 146 20.47 -22.76 -6.95
N ALA A 147 19.36 -22.40 -6.29
CA ALA A 147 18.78 -21.08 -6.35
C ALA A 147 19.51 -20.17 -5.34
N ILE A 148 20.36 -19.31 -5.88
CA ILE A 148 20.69 -18.03 -5.26
C ILE A 148 19.34 -17.37 -4.91
N LYS A 149 18.96 -17.39 -3.63
CA LYS A 149 17.74 -16.72 -3.12
C LYS A 149 18.03 -15.22 -2.97
N VAL A 150 18.43 -14.61 -4.09
CA VAL A 150 18.32 -13.17 -4.26
C VAL A 150 16.84 -12.89 -4.17
N SER A 151 16.44 -12.22 -3.08
CA SER A 151 15.20 -11.49 -3.08
C SER A 151 15.39 -10.31 -4.05
N SER A 152 15.31 -10.61 -5.34
CA SER A 152 14.47 -9.82 -6.24
C SER A 152 13.09 -9.94 -5.63
N THR A 153 12.53 -8.80 -5.24
CA THR A 153 11.12 -8.58 -4.91
C THR A 153 10.37 -9.89 -4.66
N VAL A 154 10.22 -10.31 -3.39
CA VAL A 154 9.28 -11.40 -3.07
C VAL A 154 8.01 -11.07 -3.82
N GLN A 155 7.70 -11.84 -4.87
CA GLN A 155 6.46 -11.64 -5.60
C GLN A 155 5.38 -11.85 -4.55
N MET A 156 4.64 -10.78 -4.30
CA MET A 156 3.56 -10.84 -3.33
C MET A 156 2.57 -11.86 -3.86
N THR A 157 2.27 -12.88 -3.07
CA THR A 157 1.30 -13.92 -3.43
C THR A 157 0.09 -13.82 -2.51
N GLU A 158 -1.06 -14.31 -2.98
CA GLU A 158 -2.27 -14.41 -2.16
C GLU A 158 -1.99 -15.18 -0.86
N ASP A 159 -1.21 -16.27 -0.95
CA ASP A 159 -0.76 -17.06 0.20
C ASP A 159 0.11 -16.26 1.18
N SER A 160 1.08 -15.49 0.68
CA SER A 160 1.96 -14.67 1.53
C SER A 160 1.18 -13.61 2.32
N LEU A 161 0.07 -13.13 1.75
CA LEU A 161 -0.85 -12.20 2.39
C LEU A 161 -1.95 -12.88 3.21
N ARG A 162 -2.00 -14.23 3.20
CA ARG A 162 -3.05 -15.05 3.84
C ARG A 162 -4.45 -14.65 3.36
N LEU A 163 -4.61 -14.46 2.05
CA LEU A 163 -5.90 -14.18 1.43
C LEU A 163 -6.69 -15.47 1.24
N GLU A 164 -7.95 -15.45 1.65
CA GLU A 164 -8.87 -16.57 1.56
C GLU A 164 -10.10 -16.20 0.71
N PRO A 165 -10.83 -17.21 0.17
CA PRO A 165 -12.15 -16.99 -0.43
C PRO A 165 -13.12 -16.28 0.52
N LEU A 166 -14.06 -15.55 -0.07
CA LEU A 166 -15.03 -14.76 0.69
C LEU A 166 -15.98 -15.65 1.51
N SER A 167 -16.22 -15.26 2.76
CA SER A 167 -17.26 -15.85 3.59
C SER A 167 -18.65 -15.33 3.20
N ASN A 168 -19.69 -16.13 3.47
CA ASN A 168 -21.11 -15.74 3.26
C ASN A 168 -21.46 -14.40 3.89
N LYS A 169 -20.82 -14.04 5.01
CA LYS A 169 -21.03 -12.74 5.67
C LYS A 169 -20.52 -11.56 4.83
N ILE A 170 -19.36 -11.70 4.18
CA ILE A 170 -18.83 -10.67 3.30
C ILE A 170 -19.59 -10.64 1.97
N ILE A 171 -19.97 -11.80 1.44
CA ILE A 171 -20.84 -11.88 0.26
C ILE A 171 -22.17 -11.16 0.54
N GLY A 172 -22.79 -11.40 1.69
CA GLY A 172 -24.00 -10.69 2.12
C GLY A 172 -23.82 -9.17 2.23
N TYR A 173 -22.67 -8.72 2.73
CA TYR A 173 -22.32 -7.28 2.80
C TYR A 173 -22.28 -6.62 1.40
N PHE A 174 -21.79 -7.33 0.39
CA PHE A 174 -21.78 -6.85 -1.00
C PHE A 174 -23.14 -6.99 -1.69
N ALA A 175 -23.92 -8.02 -1.35
CA ALA A 175 -25.28 -8.18 -1.85
C ALA A 175 -26.21 -7.02 -1.41
N GLU A 176 -26.07 -6.53 -0.16
CA GLU A 176 -26.75 -5.30 0.31
C GLU A 176 -26.37 -4.05 -0.50
N ARG A 177 -25.21 -4.10 -1.15
CA ARG A 177 -24.69 -3.05 -2.03
C ARG A 177 -24.99 -3.29 -3.50
N LYS A 178 -25.80 -4.30 -3.80
CA LYS A 178 -26.18 -4.71 -5.16
C LYS A 178 -24.99 -5.14 -6.03
N ILE A 179 -23.94 -5.66 -5.39
CA ILE A 179 -22.77 -6.22 -6.08
C ILE A 179 -22.86 -7.74 -6.04
N LEU A 180 -22.81 -8.38 -7.21
CA LEU A 180 -22.91 -9.81 -7.40
C LEU A 180 -21.60 -10.51 -7.00
N GLU A 181 -21.71 -11.78 -6.59
CA GLU A 181 -20.54 -12.58 -6.22
C GLU A 181 -19.60 -12.79 -7.41
N GLU A 182 -20.14 -12.93 -8.62
CA GLU A 182 -19.36 -13.05 -9.86
C GLU A 182 -18.45 -11.84 -10.09
N THR A 183 -18.98 -10.63 -9.87
CA THR A 183 -18.23 -9.37 -9.90
C THR A 183 -17.09 -9.38 -8.87
N LEU A 184 -17.33 -9.86 -7.65
CA LEU A 184 -16.30 -9.99 -6.63
C LEU A 184 -15.17 -10.94 -7.06
N HIS A 185 -15.53 -12.09 -7.64
CA HIS A 185 -14.57 -13.08 -8.13
C HIS A 185 -13.74 -12.55 -9.31
N ARG A 186 -14.36 -11.90 -10.30
CA ARG A 186 -13.65 -11.30 -11.45
C ARG A 186 -12.61 -10.27 -11.01
N ASN A 187 -12.98 -9.46 -10.02
CA ASN A 187 -12.14 -8.41 -9.46
C ASN A 187 -11.14 -8.91 -8.41
N GLY A 188 -11.11 -10.22 -8.15
CA GLY A 188 -10.21 -10.84 -7.18
C GLY A 188 -10.43 -10.36 -5.76
N VAL A 189 -11.64 -9.93 -5.38
CA VAL A 189 -11.95 -9.55 -4.00
C VAL A 189 -11.84 -10.79 -3.12
N LYS A 190 -11.08 -10.66 -2.02
CA LYS A 190 -10.81 -11.74 -1.07
C LYS A 190 -11.12 -11.28 0.35
N GLN A 191 -10.88 -12.15 1.31
CA GLN A 191 -10.82 -11.78 2.71
C GLN A 191 -9.47 -12.14 3.32
N LEU A 192 -9.09 -11.46 4.40
CA LEU A 192 -7.90 -11.85 5.17
C LEU A 192 -8.23 -13.03 6.09
N SER A 193 -7.39 -14.05 6.12
CA SER A 193 -7.48 -15.18 7.06
C SER A 193 -7.56 -14.68 8.51
N GLY A 194 -8.55 -15.17 9.25
CA GLY A 194 -8.70 -14.92 10.68
C GLY A 194 -10.14 -14.76 11.13
N LYS A 195 -10.33 -14.42 12.41
CA LYS A 195 -11.66 -14.29 13.02
C LYS A 195 -12.40 -13.00 12.64
N GLN A 196 -11.72 -12.02 12.07
CA GLN A 196 -12.28 -10.71 11.76
C GLN A 196 -12.65 -10.63 10.28
N CYS A 197 -13.86 -10.14 9.98
CA CYS A 197 -14.30 -9.90 8.61
C CYS A 197 -13.56 -8.71 8.02
N VAL A 198 -12.42 -8.98 7.39
CA VAL A 198 -11.59 -8.01 6.69
C VAL A 198 -11.66 -8.32 5.21
N ILE A 199 -12.19 -7.39 4.44
CA ILE A 199 -12.24 -7.41 2.98
C ILE A 199 -10.86 -7.02 2.47
N SER A 200 -10.37 -7.75 1.48
CA SER A 200 -9.10 -7.53 0.81
C SER A 200 -9.34 -7.23 -0.66
N PHE A 201 -8.75 -6.14 -1.15
CA PHE A 201 -8.75 -5.70 -2.55
C PHE A 201 -7.31 -5.85 -3.09
N PRO A 202 -6.99 -6.95 -3.78
CA PRO A 202 -5.67 -7.19 -4.34
C PRO A 202 -5.47 -6.37 -5.62
N TYR A 203 -4.40 -5.57 -5.67
CA TYR A 203 -4.03 -4.75 -6.81
C TYR A 203 -3.15 -5.57 -7.73
N LYS A 204 -3.52 -5.66 -9.00
CA LYS A 204 -2.82 -6.49 -10.00
C LYS A 204 -2.27 -5.63 -11.13
N ARG A 205 -1.10 -6.02 -11.63
CA ARG A 205 -0.47 -5.51 -12.85
C ARG A 205 0.01 -6.72 -13.66
N LYS A 206 -0.51 -6.86 -14.88
CA LYS A 206 -0.28 -8.01 -15.77
C LYS A 206 -0.57 -9.34 -15.05
N GLY A 207 -1.68 -9.39 -14.31
CA GLY A 207 -2.10 -10.53 -13.50
C GLY A 207 -1.31 -10.76 -12.21
N GLN A 208 -0.20 -10.05 -12.00
CA GLN A 208 0.65 -10.20 -10.81
C GLN A 208 0.21 -9.26 -9.69
N LEU A 209 0.21 -9.76 -8.47
CA LEU A 209 -0.17 -9.00 -7.28
C LEU A 209 0.94 -8.01 -6.89
N VAL A 210 0.61 -6.72 -6.89
CA VAL A 210 1.57 -5.60 -6.63
C VAL A 210 1.22 -4.78 -5.39
N GLY A 211 -0.04 -4.84 -4.94
CA GLY A 211 -0.55 -4.14 -3.75
C GLY A 211 -1.71 -4.90 -3.14
N CYS A 212 -2.05 -4.64 -1.88
CA CYS A 212 -3.34 -5.05 -1.34
C CYS A 212 -3.86 -3.96 -0.40
N LYS A 213 -5.13 -3.62 -0.54
CA LYS A 213 -5.83 -2.72 0.37
C LYS A 213 -6.85 -3.50 1.15
N TYR A 214 -6.96 -3.18 2.43
CA TYR A 214 -7.81 -3.88 3.36
C TYR A 214 -8.85 -2.94 3.92
N ARG A 215 -10.02 -3.49 4.19
CA ARG A 215 -11.15 -2.78 4.77
C ARG A 215 -11.89 -3.67 5.76
N THR A 216 -12.16 -3.16 6.94
CA THR A 216 -13.14 -3.79 7.83
C THR A 216 -14.57 -3.33 7.50
N LEU A 217 -15.56 -4.11 7.93
CA LEU A 217 -16.98 -3.74 7.76
C LEU A 217 -17.34 -2.41 8.45
N ASP A 218 -16.63 -2.04 9.53
CA ASP A 218 -16.74 -0.74 10.23
C ASP A 218 -15.93 0.40 9.59
N LYS A 219 -15.55 0.26 8.30
CA LYS A 219 -14.89 1.29 7.49
C LYS A 219 -13.50 1.73 8.01
N LYS A 220 -12.69 0.81 8.54
CA LYS A 220 -11.26 1.06 8.77
C LYS A 220 -10.45 0.54 7.59
N PHE A 221 -9.50 1.34 7.12
CA PHE A 221 -8.73 1.05 5.91
C PHE A 221 -7.23 1.03 6.20
N TRP A 222 -6.52 0.13 5.56
CA TRP A 222 -5.05 0.15 5.49
C TRP A 222 -4.58 -0.52 4.21
N GLN A 223 -3.31 -0.31 3.87
CA GLN A 223 -2.67 -0.91 2.69
C GLN A 223 -1.44 -1.68 3.11
N GLU A 224 -1.09 -2.68 2.31
CA GLU A 224 0.15 -3.42 2.44
C GLU A 224 1.36 -2.48 2.28
N LYS A 225 2.34 -2.62 3.17
CA LYS A 225 3.47 -1.67 3.25
C LYS A 225 4.55 -2.02 2.23
N GLY A 226 5.26 -1.00 1.75
CA GLY A 226 6.38 -1.21 0.82
C GLY A 226 5.95 -1.74 -0.55
N THR A 227 4.67 -1.57 -0.89
CA THR A 227 4.09 -2.01 -2.16
C THR A 227 4.08 -0.88 -3.19
N GLU A 228 3.98 -1.27 -4.45
CA GLU A 228 3.81 -0.32 -5.55
C GLU A 228 2.47 0.41 -5.40
N LYS A 229 2.48 1.73 -5.60
CA LYS A 229 1.25 2.50 -5.72
C LYS A 229 0.71 2.33 -7.14
N ALA A 230 -0.44 1.68 -7.29
CA ALA A 230 -1.10 1.43 -8.57
C ALA A 230 -2.61 1.68 -8.44
N LEU A 231 -3.32 1.73 -9.56
CA LEU A 231 -4.78 1.74 -9.60
C LEU A 231 -5.34 0.32 -9.37
N TYR A 232 -6.47 0.20 -8.69
CA TYR A 232 -7.20 -1.07 -8.59
C TYR A 232 -8.00 -1.28 -9.88
N GLY A 233 -7.84 -2.43 -10.54
CA GLY A 233 -8.39 -2.65 -11.88
C GLY A 233 -7.48 -2.16 -13.01
N LEU A 234 -6.17 -1.95 -12.77
CA LEU A 234 -5.23 -1.48 -13.79
C LEU A 234 -5.23 -2.33 -15.06
N ASP A 235 -5.33 -3.66 -14.93
CA ASP A 235 -5.35 -4.56 -16.09
C ASP A 235 -6.62 -4.41 -16.94
N ASP A 236 -7.74 -4.01 -16.33
CA ASP A 236 -9.02 -3.80 -17.02
C ASP A 236 -9.00 -2.58 -17.97
N ILE A 237 -8.09 -1.62 -17.73
CA ILE A 237 -7.96 -0.39 -18.54
C ILE A 237 -6.81 -0.44 -19.55
N SER A 238 -6.10 -1.57 -19.65
CA SER A 238 -4.83 -1.68 -20.38
C SER A 238 -4.89 -1.39 -21.88
N GLU A 239 -6.01 -1.72 -22.53
CA GLU A 239 -6.23 -1.54 -23.97
C GLU A 239 -7.52 -0.76 -24.27
N ALA A 240 -8.04 -0.01 -23.28
CA ALA A 240 -9.29 0.72 -23.41
C ALA A 240 -9.06 2.17 -23.87
N ASP A 241 -9.75 2.59 -24.94
CA ASP A 241 -9.70 3.97 -25.45
C ASP A 241 -10.47 4.94 -24.55
N GLU A 242 -11.51 4.44 -23.88
CA GLU A 242 -12.29 5.14 -22.87
C GLU A 242 -12.14 4.42 -21.54
N ILE A 243 -11.91 5.15 -20.45
CA ILE A 243 -11.78 4.58 -19.11
C ILE A 243 -12.58 5.38 -18.09
N VAL A 244 -13.01 4.73 -17.01
CA VAL A 244 -13.64 5.39 -15.86
C VAL A 244 -12.75 5.27 -14.61
N ILE A 245 -12.42 6.40 -14.00
CA ILE A 245 -11.66 6.47 -12.73
C ILE A 245 -12.61 6.88 -11.60
N VAL A 246 -12.70 6.04 -10.58
CA VAL A 246 -13.50 6.28 -9.36
C VAL A 246 -12.62 6.43 -8.11
N GLU A 247 -13.21 6.90 -7.01
CA GLU A 247 -12.47 7.08 -5.75
C GLU A 247 -12.25 5.75 -5.00
N GLY A 248 -13.30 4.93 -4.87
CA GLY A 248 -13.27 3.72 -4.04
C GLY A 248 -13.29 2.41 -4.82
N GLU A 249 -12.77 1.35 -4.19
CA GLU A 249 -12.82 0.00 -4.77
C GLU A 249 -14.27 -0.50 -4.95
N ILE A 250 -15.18 -0.13 -4.04
CA ILE A 250 -16.60 -0.52 -4.11
C ILE A 250 -17.31 0.20 -5.27
N ASP A 251 -16.90 1.43 -5.59
CA ASP A 251 -17.47 2.17 -6.72
C ASP A 251 -17.06 1.53 -8.05
N LYS A 252 -15.83 1.02 -8.14
CA LYS A 252 -15.37 0.29 -9.32
C LYS A 252 -16.18 -0.99 -9.52
N LEU A 253 -16.44 -1.72 -8.44
CA LEU A 253 -17.34 -2.89 -8.48
C LEU A 253 -18.76 -2.48 -8.87
N SER A 254 -19.23 -1.32 -8.43
CA SER A 254 -20.57 -0.82 -8.75
C SER A 254 -20.71 -0.44 -10.22
N LEU A 255 -19.65 0.11 -10.83
CA LEU A 255 -19.63 0.42 -12.27
C LEU A 255 -19.63 -0.84 -13.14
N GLU A 256 -19.04 -1.92 -12.67
CA GLU A 256 -19.11 -3.21 -13.37
C GLU A 256 -20.53 -3.77 -13.40
N GLU A 257 -21.31 -3.62 -12.32
CA GLU A 257 -22.74 -3.96 -12.31
C GLU A 257 -23.54 -3.12 -13.32
N ALA A 258 -23.07 -1.90 -13.62
CA ALA A 258 -23.61 -1.04 -14.68
C ALA A 258 -23.07 -1.38 -16.09
N GLY A 259 -22.13 -2.32 -16.21
CA GLY A 259 -21.55 -2.78 -17.47
C GLY A 259 -20.25 -2.12 -17.90
N PHE A 260 -19.61 -1.32 -17.04
CA PHE A 260 -18.30 -0.73 -17.32
C PHE A 260 -17.18 -1.61 -16.77
N LEU A 261 -16.59 -2.41 -17.65
CA LEU A 261 -15.41 -3.22 -17.31
C LEU A 261 -14.12 -2.39 -17.35
N ASN A 262 -14.07 -1.36 -18.19
CA ASN A 262 -12.98 -0.40 -18.37
C ASN A 262 -12.87 0.62 -17.21
N CYS A 263 -12.90 0.15 -15.96
CA CYS A 263 -12.90 0.99 -14.77
C CYS A 263 -11.75 0.65 -13.81
N ALA A 264 -11.14 1.70 -13.23
CA ALA A 264 -10.16 1.57 -12.17
C ALA A 264 -10.44 2.54 -11.00
N SER A 265 -10.00 2.20 -9.78
CA SER A 265 -10.09 3.10 -8.62
C SER A 265 -8.72 3.60 -8.15
N VAL A 266 -8.69 4.82 -7.61
CA VAL A 266 -7.46 5.34 -6.99
C VAL A 266 -7.14 4.60 -5.69
N PRO A 267 -5.86 4.41 -5.33
CA PRO A 267 -5.51 3.68 -4.12
C PRO A 267 -5.77 4.47 -2.85
N SER A 268 -5.59 5.78 -2.91
CA SER A 268 -5.63 6.70 -1.77
C SER A 268 -6.80 7.67 -1.94
N GLY A 269 -7.47 7.99 -0.83
CA GLY A 269 -8.63 8.90 -0.84
C GLY A 269 -8.28 10.33 -1.25
N ALA A 270 -9.31 11.14 -1.43
CA ALA A 270 -9.21 12.48 -1.97
C ALA A 270 -8.35 13.46 -1.14
N PRO A 271 -7.65 14.41 -1.79
CA PRO A 271 -7.04 15.54 -1.11
C PRO A 271 -8.12 16.49 -0.58
N VAL A 272 -7.79 17.25 0.48
CA VAL A 272 -8.73 18.22 1.08
C VAL A 272 -9.07 19.38 0.13
N LYS A 273 -8.14 19.75 -0.75
CA LYS A 273 -8.30 20.84 -1.72
C LYS A 273 -7.37 20.67 -2.91
N VAL A 274 -7.74 21.34 -4.01
CA VAL A 274 -6.90 21.47 -5.20
C VAL A 274 -5.65 22.28 -4.87
N SER A 275 -4.51 21.88 -5.41
CA SER A 275 -3.25 22.58 -5.26
C SER A 275 -3.22 23.81 -6.15
N ASN A 276 -2.99 24.98 -5.55
CA ASN A 276 -2.74 26.22 -6.30
C ASN A 276 -1.29 26.31 -6.84
N LYS A 277 -0.45 25.31 -6.56
CA LYS A 277 0.93 25.28 -7.03
C LYS A 277 1.02 24.67 -8.42
N GLU A 278 2.12 24.92 -9.11
CA GLU A 278 2.48 24.16 -10.29
C GLU A 278 2.53 22.66 -9.98
N LEU A 279 2.31 21.84 -11.01
CA LEU A 279 2.38 20.39 -10.85
C LEU A 279 3.81 20.00 -10.47
N PRO A 280 3.99 19.21 -9.38
CA PRO A 280 5.30 18.68 -9.04
C PRO A 280 5.81 17.76 -10.16
N SER A 281 7.14 17.67 -10.30
CA SER A 281 7.75 16.64 -11.15
C SER A 281 7.33 15.23 -10.69
N PRO A 282 7.27 14.22 -11.57
CA PRO A 282 6.83 12.87 -11.22
C PRO A 282 7.48 12.30 -9.94
N ASP A 283 8.80 12.50 -9.76
CA ASP A 283 9.54 12.00 -8.59
C ASP A 283 9.18 12.70 -7.26
N LYS A 284 8.53 13.86 -7.33
CA LYS A 284 8.14 14.68 -6.17
C LYS A 284 6.65 14.60 -5.87
N ASP A 285 5.87 13.98 -6.75
CA ASP A 285 4.41 13.92 -6.67
C ASP A 285 3.94 12.68 -5.89
N THR A 286 4.45 12.54 -4.67
CA THR A 286 4.29 11.32 -3.86
C THR A 286 2.84 10.96 -3.57
N ALA A 287 1.95 11.96 -3.47
CA ALA A 287 0.51 11.75 -3.25
C ALA A 287 -0.19 11.12 -4.46
N PHE A 288 0.29 11.41 -5.67
CA PHE A 288 -0.26 10.92 -6.94
C PHE A 288 0.70 9.98 -7.69
N GLN A 289 1.67 9.38 -6.97
CA GLN A 289 2.68 8.49 -7.54
C GLN A 289 2.08 7.34 -8.36
N TYR A 290 0.87 6.92 -8.01
CA TYR A 290 0.13 5.88 -8.73
C TYR A 290 -0.21 6.25 -10.18
N LEU A 291 -0.42 7.54 -10.50
CA LEU A 291 -0.65 7.97 -11.87
C LEU A 291 0.61 7.80 -12.71
N TRP A 292 1.77 8.13 -12.14
CA TRP A 292 3.06 8.00 -12.81
C TRP A 292 3.46 6.53 -13.00
N SER A 293 3.17 5.65 -12.02
CA SER A 293 3.41 4.21 -12.18
C SER A 293 2.50 3.59 -13.25
N CYS A 294 1.31 4.15 -13.45
CA CYS A 294 0.30 3.64 -14.39
C CYS A 294 0.29 4.42 -15.71
N LYS A 295 1.29 5.28 -15.96
CA LYS A 295 1.27 6.23 -17.09
C LYS A 295 1.09 5.53 -18.45
N ASP A 296 1.77 4.41 -18.67
CA ASP A 296 1.69 3.64 -19.92
C ASP A 296 0.28 3.10 -20.23
N TYR A 297 -0.56 2.95 -19.20
CA TYR A 297 -1.96 2.54 -19.33
C TYR A 297 -2.84 3.77 -19.57
N LEU A 298 -2.60 4.82 -18.79
CA LEU A 298 -3.41 6.05 -18.80
C LEU A 298 -3.19 6.91 -20.06
N ASP A 299 -2.00 6.88 -20.66
CA ASP A 299 -1.68 7.64 -21.87
C ASP A 299 -2.42 7.12 -23.11
N LYS A 300 -2.78 5.83 -23.13
CA LYS A 300 -3.54 5.24 -24.24
C LYS A 300 -5.00 5.72 -24.27
N ALA A 301 -5.58 6.00 -23.10
CA ALA A 301 -6.96 6.44 -23.00
C ALA A 301 -7.14 7.84 -23.62
N SER A 302 -8.00 7.92 -24.63
CA SER A 302 -8.39 9.16 -25.30
C SER A 302 -9.53 9.89 -24.57
N ARG A 303 -10.36 9.15 -23.82
CA ARG A 303 -11.45 9.67 -22.99
C ARG A 303 -11.37 9.11 -21.57
N ILE A 304 -11.28 9.99 -20.58
CA ILE A 304 -11.18 9.63 -19.17
C ILE A 304 -12.37 10.22 -18.43
N ILE A 305 -13.27 9.36 -17.94
CA ILE A 305 -14.40 9.76 -17.12
C ILE A 305 -13.99 9.71 -15.65
N LEU A 306 -14.10 10.83 -14.95
CA LEU A 306 -13.81 11.01 -13.54
C LEU A 306 -15.12 10.96 -12.75
N ALA A 307 -15.32 9.85 -12.06
CA ALA A 307 -16.50 9.54 -11.25
C ALA A 307 -16.10 9.47 -9.75
N THR A 308 -15.49 10.55 -9.26
CA THR A 308 -15.10 10.72 -7.85
C THR A 308 -16.31 11.11 -6.99
N ASP A 309 -16.13 11.12 -5.68
CA ASP A 309 -17.20 11.47 -4.74
C ASP A 309 -17.79 12.88 -5.01
N GLY A 310 -19.09 13.02 -4.74
CA GLY A 310 -19.87 14.23 -4.91
C GLY A 310 -19.61 15.31 -3.86
N ASP A 311 -18.69 15.06 -2.93
CA ASP A 311 -18.30 15.98 -1.88
C ASP A 311 -17.10 16.87 -2.27
N ALA A 312 -16.77 17.85 -1.43
CA ALA A 312 -15.70 18.79 -1.74
C ALA A 312 -14.31 18.14 -1.93
N PRO A 313 -13.90 17.16 -1.10
CA PRO A 313 -12.71 16.34 -1.39
C PRO A 313 -12.76 15.62 -2.73
N GLY A 314 -13.85 14.92 -3.06
CA GLY A 314 -13.99 14.21 -4.33
C GLY A 314 -13.89 15.15 -5.53
N GLN A 315 -14.50 16.33 -5.47
CA GLN A 315 -14.33 17.36 -6.50
C GLN A 315 -12.88 17.85 -6.62
N ALA A 316 -12.16 17.98 -5.49
CA ALA A 316 -10.75 18.33 -5.51
C ALA A 316 -9.88 17.22 -6.12
N LEU A 317 -10.22 15.95 -5.85
CA LEU A 317 -9.57 14.80 -6.47
C LEU A 317 -9.75 14.82 -7.99
N ALA A 318 -10.98 15.01 -8.49
CA ALA A 318 -11.25 15.08 -9.93
C ALA A 318 -10.40 16.16 -10.62
N GLU A 319 -10.28 17.35 -10.03
CA GLU A 319 -9.46 18.42 -10.61
C GLU A 319 -7.95 18.08 -10.56
N GLU A 320 -7.44 17.50 -9.47
CA GLU A 320 -6.03 17.10 -9.39
C GLU A 320 -5.68 15.95 -10.35
N LEU A 321 -6.61 15.02 -10.58
CA LEU A 321 -6.50 13.98 -11.60
C LEU A 321 -6.47 14.62 -12.99
N ALA A 322 -7.45 15.48 -13.31
CA ALA A 322 -7.56 16.13 -14.61
C ALA A 322 -6.31 16.97 -14.96
N ARG A 323 -5.73 17.67 -13.98
CA ARG A 323 -4.49 18.44 -14.17
C ARG A 323 -3.32 17.57 -14.61
N ARG A 324 -3.19 16.34 -14.10
CA ARG A 324 -2.09 15.41 -14.40
C ARG A 324 -2.33 14.55 -15.63
N LEU A 325 -3.58 14.17 -15.84
CA LEU A 325 -3.98 13.34 -16.97
C LEU A 325 -4.16 14.18 -18.24
N GLY A 326 -4.41 15.49 -18.14
CA GLY A 326 -4.74 16.34 -19.27
C GLY A 326 -6.24 16.60 -19.30
N LYS A 327 -6.63 17.80 -18.89
CA LYS A 327 -8.02 18.19 -18.67
C LYS A 327 -8.89 18.08 -19.93
N GLN A 328 -8.31 18.30 -21.11
CA GLN A 328 -8.96 18.22 -22.41
C GLN A 328 -9.52 16.83 -22.76
N ARG A 329 -8.99 15.78 -22.11
CA ARG A 329 -9.48 14.40 -22.26
C ARG A 329 -10.22 13.89 -21.03
N CYS A 330 -10.61 14.79 -20.12
CA CYS A 330 -11.32 14.43 -18.90
C CYS A 330 -12.79 14.87 -18.98
N TRP A 331 -13.68 13.97 -18.57
CA TRP A 331 -15.11 14.21 -18.37
C TRP A 331 -15.42 13.98 -16.91
N LYS A 332 -16.27 14.81 -16.31
CA LYS A 332 -16.66 14.69 -14.91
C LYS A 332 -18.10 14.22 -14.79
N VAL A 333 -18.33 13.25 -13.92
CA VAL A 333 -19.68 12.80 -13.58
C VAL A 333 -20.33 13.78 -12.61
N ASN A 334 -21.57 14.13 -12.90
CA ASN A 334 -22.44 14.84 -11.98
C ASN A 334 -23.46 13.85 -11.41
N TRP A 335 -23.35 13.54 -10.12
CA TRP A 335 -24.24 12.59 -9.48
C TRP A 335 -25.68 13.11 -9.43
N PRO A 336 -26.69 12.24 -9.66
CA PRO A 336 -28.09 12.65 -9.72
C PRO A 336 -28.59 13.20 -8.38
N LYS A 337 -29.62 14.05 -8.45
CA LYS A 337 -30.31 14.53 -7.24
C LYS A 337 -31.06 13.39 -6.57
N LYS A 338 -30.99 13.33 -5.25
CA LYS A 338 -31.76 12.40 -4.43
C LYS A 338 -33.09 13.02 -4.03
N ASP A 339 -33.03 14.24 -3.52
CA ASP A 339 -34.15 15.06 -3.08
C ASP A 339 -33.70 16.53 -2.99
N ASP A 340 -34.54 17.40 -2.42
CA ASP A 340 -34.21 18.83 -2.24
C ASP A 340 -33.01 19.08 -1.30
N SER A 341 -32.58 18.07 -0.54
CA SER A 341 -31.49 18.16 0.43
C SER A 341 -30.13 17.72 -0.10
N GLY A 342 -30.06 17.09 -1.27
CA GLY A 342 -28.77 16.71 -1.86
C GLY A 342 -28.82 15.79 -3.06
N SER A 343 -27.62 15.44 -3.51
CA SER A 343 -27.35 14.49 -4.60
C SER A 343 -26.77 13.21 -4.02
N PHE A 344 -26.80 12.12 -4.79
CA PHE A 344 -26.04 10.92 -4.43
C PHE A 344 -24.54 11.24 -4.38
N ASN A 345 -23.80 10.55 -3.52
CA ASN A 345 -22.39 10.85 -3.29
C ASN A 345 -21.46 10.06 -4.22
N ASP A 346 -21.79 8.81 -4.54
CA ASP A 346 -20.89 7.91 -5.24
C ASP A 346 -21.64 6.91 -6.13
N ALA A 347 -20.89 6.10 -6.89
CA ALA A 347 -21.46 5.10 -7.80
C ALA A 347 -22.27 4.04 -7.05
N ASN A 348 -21.81 3.60 -5.87
CA ASN A 348 -22.51 2.58 -5.10
C ASN A 348 -23.87 3.07 -4.58
N GLU A 349 -23.97 4.33 -4.16
CA GLU A 349 -25.22 4.92 -3.74
C GLU A 349 -26.23 4.97 -4.89
N VAL A 350 -25.81 5.39 -6.09
CA VAL A 350 -26.68 5.38 -7.28
C VAL A 350 -27.11 3.95 -7.62
N LEU A 351 -26.17 3.00 -7.66
CA LEU A 351 -26.48 1.58 -7.93
C LEU A 351 -27.52 1.04 -6.94
N LYS A 352 -27.35 1.32 -5.65
CA LYS A 352 -28.23 0.79 -4.60
C LYS A 352 -29.65 1.33 -4.67
N HIS A 353 -29.82 2.59 -5.05
CA HIS A 353 -31.12 3.28 -4.98
C HIS A 353 -31.83 3.35 -6.33
N LEU A 354 -31.08 3.54 -7.42
CA LEU A 354 -31.62 3.75 -8.78
C LEU A 354 -31.35 2.57 -9.72
N GLY A 355 -30.43 1.67 -9.36
CA GLY A 355 -30.11 0.47 -10.12
C GLY A 355 -29.04 0.68 -11.22
N PRO A 356 -28.64 -0.41 -11.89
CA PRO A 356 -27.51 -0.41 -12.82
C PRO A 356 -27.78 0.40 -14.10
N THR A 357 -29.02 0.43 -14.59
CA THR A 357 -29.40 1.22 -15.78
C THR A 357 -29.23 2.71 -15.53
N ALA A 358 -29.73 3.22 -14.40
CA ALA A 358 -29.58 4.63 -14.05
C ALA A 358 -28.11 4.99 -13.81
N LEU A 359 -27.33 4.12 -13.16
CA LEU A 359 -25.89 4.33 -13.00
C LEU A 359 -25.19 4.41 -14.37
N ARG A 360 -25.56 3.54 -15.33
CA ARG A 360 -25.03 3.61 -16.69
C ARG A 360 -25.30 4.95 -17.35
N GLU A 361 -26.55 5.39 -17.34
CA GLU A 361 -26.94 6.67 -17.92
C GLU A 361 -26.15 7.84 -17.30
N VAL A 362 -25.97 7.85 -15.98
CA VAL A 362 -25.20 8.89 -15.28
C VAL A 362 -23.75 8.96 -15.77
N ILE A 363 -23.09 7.82 -16.00
CA ILE A 363 -21.71 7.76 -16.49
C ILE A 363 -21.63 8.18 -17.97
N GLU A 364 -22.56 7.73 -18.80
CA GLU A 364 -22.61 8.09 -20.23
C GLU A 364 -22.82 9.60 -20.45
N HIS A 365 -23.55 10.26 -19.55
CA HIS A 365 -23.81 11.71 -19.56
C HIS A 365 -22.75 12.55 -18.83
N ALA A 366 -21.57 11.99 -18.54
CA ALA A 366 -20.47 12.77 -17.97
C ALA A 366 -20.14 14.00 -18.84
N GLU A 367 -19.84 15.13 -18.20
CA GLU A 367 -19.65 16.42 -18.86
C GLU A 367 -18.16 16.71 -19.11
N ALA A 368 -17.82 17.24 -20.29
CA ALA A 368 -16.43 17.57 -20.60
C ALA A 368 -15.89 18.63 -19.63
N MET A 369 -14.67 18.42 -19.13
CA MET A 369 -14.00 19.40 -18.29
C MET A 369 -13.38 20.50 -19.15
N SER A 370 -13.90 21.73 -19.05
CA SER A 370 -13.37 22.87 -19.80
C SER A 370 -11.92 23.18 -19.40
N PRO A 371 -11.01 23.43 -20.37
CA PRO A 371 -9.69 23.96 -20.06
C PRO A 371 -9.84 25.34 -19.42
N THR A 372 -9.18 25.57 -18.28
CA THR A 372 -9.02 26.93 -17.76
C THR A 372 -7.99 27.63 -18.63
N TYR A 373 -8.43 28.31 -19.68
CA TYR A 373 -7.58 29.29 -20.36
C TYR A 373 -7.40 30.47 -19.43
N SER A 374 -6.27 30.54 -18.73
CA SER A 374 -5.82 31.83 -18.19
C SER A 374 -5.41 32.68 -19.39
N GLU A 375 -6.22 33.67 -19.75
CA GLU A 375 -5.74 34.69 -20.70
C GLU A 375 -4.44 35.27 -20.16
N PRO A 376 -3.36 35.34 -20.96
CA PRO A 376 -2.19 36.08 -20.55
C PRO A 376 -2.64 37.53 -20.32
N SER A 377 -2.46 38.01 -19.09
CA SER A 377 -2.64 39.42 -18.76
C SER A 377 -1.79 40.22 -19.73
N ASN A 378 -2.45 40.91 -20.68
CA ASN A 378 -1.79 41.89 -21.54
C ASN A 378 -1.12 42.92 -20.62
N ALA A 379 0.21 42.85 -20.56
CA ALA A 379 1.07 43.82 -19.90
C ALA A 379 1.28 45.05 -20.79
#